data_AF-A0A369KVP9-F1
#
_entry.id   AF-A0A369KVP9-F1
#
_cell.length_a   1.000
_cell.length_b   1.000
_cell.length_c   1.000
_cell.angle_alpha   90.00
_cell.angle_beta   90.00
_cell.angle_gamma   90.00
#
_symmetry.space_group_name_H-M   'P 1'
#
loop_
_entity.id
_entity.type
_entity.pdbx_description
1 polymer ?
#
loop_
_entity_poly.entity_id
_entity_poly.type
_entity_poly.pdbx_seq_one_letter_code
_entity_poly.pdbx_strand_id
1 'polypeptide(L)'
;MRFYLSRVIKRLHVETEAGWHRSLFGGIEQWWRRDDERVWQTLGAMPVQEPLESPWQLTLSSSLYHALQGDPEVRSFTRLLTEQHPELFAGVCACARSQPIETALLAATEAGLVQRGERLAYVYRRLLAKNQE
;
A
#
# COMPACT_ATOMS: atom_id res chain seq x y z
N MET A 1 0.58 16.52 9.04
CA MET A 1 1.00 15.85 7.79
C MET A 1 0.27 14.51 7.70
N ARG A 2 -0.44 14.24 6.60
CA ARG A 2 -1.12 12.95 6.38
C ARG A 2 -0.22 12.06 5.51
N PHE A 3 0.07 10.84 5.94
CA PHE A 3 0.91 9.90 5.19
C PHE A 3 0.05 8.78 4.64
N TYR A 4 0.12 8.57 3.33
CA TYR A 4 -0.60 7.51 2.63
C TYR A 4 0.38 6.68 1.81
N LEU A 5 0.09 5.39 1.65
CA LEU A 5 0.77 4.56 0.66
C LEU A 5 0.51 5.14 -0.73
N SER A 6 1.54 5.27 -1.57
CA SER A 6 1.44 5.86 -2.91
C SER A 6 0.33 5.23 -3.76
N ARG A 7 0.19 3.90 -3.68
CA ARG A 7 -0.88 3.16 -4.38
C ARG A 7 -2.29 3.50 -3.89
N VAL A 8 -2.45 3.74 -2.59
CA VAL A 8 -3.73 4.06 -1.95
C VAL A 8 -4.16 5.46 -2.33
N ILE A 9 -3.27 6.44 -2.14
CA ILE A 9 -3.60 7.84 -2.41
C ILE A 9 -3.87 8.09 -3.90
N LYS A 10 -3.14 7.41 -4.79
CA LYS A 10 -3.38 7.47 -6.24
C LYS A 10 -4.79 6.97 -6.59
N ARG A 11 -5.20 5.82 -6.04
CA ARG A 11 -6.54 5.26 -6.29
C ARG A 11 -7.64 6.15 -5.74
N LEU A 12 -7.49 6.64 -4.51
CA LEU A 12 -8.46 7.56 -3.89
C LEU A 12 -8.59 8.87 -4.68
N HIS A 13 -7.49 9.40 -5.24
CA HIS A 13 -7.51 10.67 -5.96
C HIS A 13 -8.24 10.59 -7.31
N VAL A 14 -8.38 9.40 -7.91
CA VAL A 14 -9.11 9.20 -9.17
C VAL A 14 -10.62 9.28 -8.97
N GLU A 15 -11.12 9.11 -7.74
CA GLU A 15 -12.55 9.08 -7.41
C GLU A 15 -13.12 10.50 -7.25
N THR A 16 -12.98 11.35 -8.28
CA THR A 16 -13.32 12.79 -8.21
C THR A 16 -14.78 13.09 -7.89
N GLU A 17 -15.68 12.15 -8.22
CA GLU A 17 -17.12 12.27 -8.00
C GLU A 17 -17.54 11.78 -6.60
N ALA A 18 -16.62 11.20 -5.81
CA ALA A 18 -16.95 10.73 -4.49
C ALA A 18 -17.19 11.91 -3.54
N GLY A 19 -18.29 11.88 -2.77
CA GLY A 19 -18.66 12.97 -1.85
C GLY A 19 -17.59 13.31 -0.81
N TRP A 20 -16.72 12.36 -0.46
CA TRP A 20 -15.59 12.56 0.47
C TRP A 20 -14.32 13.09 -0.21
N HIS A 21 -14.24 13.11 -1.55
CA HIS A 21 -13.01 13.43 -2.28
C HIS A 21 -12.50 14.82 -1.93
N ARG A 22 -13.35 15.83 -2.03
CA ARG A 22 -12.98 17.21 -1.70
C ARG A 22 -12.64 17.40 -0.23
N SER A 23 -13.33 16.73 0.68
CA SER A 23 -13.00 16.80 2.11
C SER A 23 -11.66 16.11 2.43
N LEU A 24 -11.29 15.08 1.66
CA LEU A 24 -10.02 14.37 1.82
C LEU A 24 -8.84 15.14 1.22
N PHE A 25 -9.01 15.69 0.01
CA PHE A 25 -7.97 16.30 -0.81
C PHE A 25 -7.92 17.83 -0.77
N GLY A 26 -8.98 18.49 -0.32
CA GLY A 26 -9.14 19.94 -0.32
C GLY A 26 -8.22 20.67 0.66
N GLY A 27 -8.07 21.97 0.43
CA GLY A 27 -7.18 22.85 1.20
C GLY A 27 -5.69 22.58 0.95
N ILE A 28 -5.34 21.88 -0.14
CA ILE A 28 -3.96 21.49 -0.45
C ILE A 28 -3.59 21.96 -1.85
N GLU A 29 -2.64 22.90 -1.90
CA GLU A 29 -2.07 23.48 -3.11
C GLU A 29 -1.42 22.44 -4.02
N GLN A 30 -0.80 21.39 -3.45
CA GLN A 30 -0.16 20.35 -4.24
C GLN A 30 -0.05 19.05 -3.46
N TRP A 31 -0.65 17.99 -4.00
CA TRP A 31 -0.42 16.63 -3.51
C TRP A 31 0.79 16.01 -4.19
N TRP A 32 1.61 15.34 -3.38
CA TRP A 32 2.82 14.64 -3.80
C TRP A 32 2.74 13.17 -3.42
N ARG A 33 3.24 12.30 -4.30
CA ARG A 33 3.49 10.88 -4.00
C ARG A 33 4.85 10.47 -4.53
N ARG A 34 5.44 9.42 -3.97
CA ARG A 34 6.55 8.73 -4.63
C ARG A 34 6.02 7.71 -5.61
N ASP A 35 6.61 7.63 -6.80
CA ASP A 35 6.40 6.50 -7.70
C ASP A 35 7.28 5.30 -7.30
N ASP A 36 7.21 4.23 -8.10
CA ASP A 36 7.94 2.99 -7.86
C ASP A 36 9.47 3.16 -8.02
N GLU A 37 9.90 4.19 -8.75
CA GLU A 37 11.29 4.59 -8.93
C GLU A 37 11.78 5.55 -7.82
N ARG A 38 10.93 5.81 -6.81
CA ARG A 38 11.16 6.74 -5.69
C ARG A 38 11.26 8.21 -6.11
N VAL A 39 10.83 8.54 -7.31
CA VAL A 39 10.74 9.91 -7.80
C VAL A 39 9.44 10.54 -7.30
N TRP A 40 9.50 11.81 -6.90
CA TRP A 40 8.33 12.56 -6.48
C TRP A 40 7.49 12.97 -7.68
N GLN A 41 6.22 12.59 -7.69
CA GLN A 41 5.25 12.94 -8.72
C GLN A 41 4.06 13.68 -8.10
N THR A 42 3.55 14.66 -8.83
CA THR A 42 2.35 15.42 -8.47
C THR A 42 1.08 14.61 -8.74
N LEU A 43 0.11 14.65 -7.83
CA LEU A 43 -1.24 14.10 -8.05
C LEU A 43 -2.25 15.15 -8.52
N GLY A 44 -2.00 16.41 -8.20
CA GLY A 44 -2.90 17.52 -8.53
C GLY A 44 -3.00 18.50 -7.37
N ALA A 45 -3.61 19.65 -7.66
CA ALA A 45 -3.93 20.70 -6.70
C ALA A 45 -5.43 20.66 -6.39
N MET A 46 -5.78 20.87 -5.13
CA MET A 46 -7.16 21.15 -4.72
C MET A 46 -7.14 22.21 -3.61
N PRO A 47 -6.91 23.49 -3.97
CA PRO A 47 -6.68 24.55 -2.99
C PRO A 47 -7.97 24.92 -2.23
N VAL A 48 -9.14 24.65 -2.82
CA VAL A 48 -10.42 24.91 -2.15
C VAL A 48 -10.59 23.95 -0.99
N GLN A 49 -10.73 24.50 0.21
CA GLN A 49 -11.00 23.74 1.42
C GLN A 49 -12.51 23.58 1.58
N GLU A 50 -12.98 22.33 1.55
CA GLU A 50 -14.33 21.99 2.01
C GLU A 50 -14.29 21.67 3.52
N PRO A 51 -15.32 22.04 4.28
CA PRO A 51 -15.45 21.62 5.68
C PRO A 51 -15.42 20.09 5.79
N LEU A 52 -14.66 19.57 6.75
CA LEU A 52 -14.78 18.17 7.15
C LEU A 52 -16.03 18.04 8.02
N GLU A 53 -17.03 17.31 7.54
CA GLU A 53 -18.17 16.93 8.39
C GLU A 53 -17.68 16.16 9.62
N SER A 54 -18.31 16.39 10.77
CA SER A 54 -17.99 15.70 12.02
C SER A 54 -19.21 14.89 12.49
N PRO A 55 -19.09 13.56 12.66
CA PRO A 55 -17.88 12.76 12.49
C PRO A 55 -17.53 12.53 11.02
N TRP A 56 -16.24 12.62 10.68
CA TRP A 56 -15.79 12.37 9.32
C TRP A 56 -15.82 10.88 8.99
N GLN A 57 -16.35 10.53 7.81
CA GLN A 57 -16.42 9.15 7.33
C GLN A 57 -15.96 9.04 5.87
N LEU A 58 -15.24 7.95 5.57
CA LEU A 58 -14.78 7.61 4.22
C LEU A 58 -15.62 6.45 3.67
N THR A 59 -16.64 6.77 2.89
CA THR A 59 -17.52 5.77 2.28
C THR A 59 -16.96 5.29 0.95
N LEU A 60 -16.47 4.05 0.91
CA LEU A 60 -15.89 3.45 -0.29
C LEU A 60 -16.93 2.58 -0.99
N SER A 61 -16.92 2.60 -2.33
CA SER A 61 -17.60 1.55 -3.09
C SER A 61 -16.95 0.19 -2.79
N SER A 62 -17.70 -0.90 -2.93
CA SER A 62 -17.14 -2.25 -2.70
C SER A 62 -15.94 -2.52 -3.59
N SER A 63 -15.98 -2.08 -4.87
CA SER A 63 -14.88 -2.23 -5.82
C SER A 63 -13.63 -1.47 -5.37
N LEU A 64 -13.77 -0.22 -4.94
CA LEU A 64 -12.66 0.58 -4.44
C LEU A 64 -12.11 -0.01 -3.13
N TYR A 65 -12.98 -0.44 -2.22
CA TYR A 65 -12.58 -1.09 -0.99
C TYR A 65 -11.74 -2.36 -1.26
N HIS A 66 -12.18 -3.21 -2.17
CA HIS A 66 -11.42 -4.39 -2.59
C HIS A 66 -10.09 -4.01 -3.26
N ALA A 67 -10.08 -2.99 -4.12
CA ALA A 67 -8.87 -2.50 -4.77
C ALA A 67 -7.86 -1.90 -3.78
N LEU A 68 -8.33 -1.30 -2.68
CA LEU A 68 -7.51 -0.70 -1.64
C LEU A 68 -7.00 -1.72 -0.61
N GLN A 69 -7.79 -2.76 -0.33
CA GLN A 69 -7.35 -3.86 0.53
C GLN A 69 -6.06 -4.52 -0.01
N GLY A 70 -5.91 -4.56 -1.34
CA GLY A 70 -4.81 -5.26 -2.00
C GLY A 70 -4.93 -6.78 -1.85
N ASP A 71 -3.85 -7.50 -2.12
CA ASP A 71 -3.83 -8.96 -2.08
C ASP A 71 -3.94 -9.48 -0.62
N PRO A 72 -4.96 -10.30 -0.29
CA PRO A 72 -5.11 -10.90 1.04
C PRO A 72 -3.91 -11.78 1.46
N GLU A 73 -3.24 -12.42 0.51
CA GLU A 73 -2.04 -13.21 0.76
C GLU A 73 -0.87 -12.31 1.18
N VAL A 74 -0.65 -11.20 0.46
CA VAL A 74 0.36 -10.19 0.84
C VAL A 74 0.10 -9.70 2.27
N ARG A 75 -1.13 -9.31 2.59
CA ARG A 75 -1.47 -8.84 3.95
C ARG A 75 -1.21 -9.90 5.00
N SER A 76 -1.66 -11.12 4.75
CA SER A 76 -1.52 -12.23 5.69
C SER A 76 -0.07 -12.60 5.92
N PHE A 77 0.75 -12.66 4.88
CA PHE A 77 2.18 -12.98 5.00
C PHE A 77 2.98 -11.83 5.61
N THR A 78 2.65 -10.59 5.27
CA THR A 78 3.26 -9.41 5.91
C THR A 78 3.05 -9.44 7.41
N ARG A 79 1.81 -9.69 7.86
CA ARG A 79 1.48 -9.81 9.28
C ARG A 79 2.25 -10.96 9.92
N LEU A 80 2.12 -12.16 9.37
CA LEU A 80 2.76 -13.37 9.90
C LEU A 80 4.27 -13.22 10.05
N LEU A 81 4.95 -12.77 8.99
CA LEU A 81 6.41 -12.65 9.00
C LEU A 81 6.89 -11.47 9.84
N THR A 82 6.11 -10.39 9.94
CA THR A 82 6.45 -9.28 10.85
C THR A 82 6.37 -9.71 12.32
N GLU A 83 5.39 -10.55 12.65
CA GLU A 83 5.18 -11.05 14.02
C GLU A 83 6.21 -12.14 14.40
N GLN A 84 6.50 -13.08 13.48
CA GLN A 84 7.32 -14.25 13.78
C GLN A 84 8.81 -14.07 13.46
N HIS A 85 9.12 -13.21 12.48
CA HIS A 85 10.46 -13.03 11.92
C HIS A 85 10.78 -11.55 11.68
N PRO A 86 10.73 -10.69 12.73
CA PRO A 86 10.95 -9.25 12.58
C PRO A 86 12.33 -8.89 12.01
N GLU A 87 13.33 -9.76 12.19
CA GLU A 87 14.67 -9.64 11.62
C GLU A 87 14.67 -9.57 10.09
N LEU A 88 13.68 -10.17 9.42
CA LEU A 88 13.52 -10.08 7.95
C LEU A 88 13.25 -8.65 7.47
N PHE A 89 12.84 -7.76 8.37
CA PHE A 89 12.48 -6.38 8.07
C PHE A 89 13.38 -5.36 8.78
N ALA A 90 14.57 -5.76 9.21
CA ALA A 90 15.56 -4.84 9.76
C ALA A 90 15.83 -3.69 8.77
N GLY A 91 15.76 -2.44 9.24
CA GLY A 91 15.92 -1.26 8.38
C GLY A 91 14.75 -0.95 7.42
N VAL A 92 13.71 -1.77 7.39
CA VAL A 92 12.51 -1.54 6.57
C VAL A 92 11.42 -0.86 7.39
N CYS A 93 11.01 0.33 6.96
CA CYS A 93 9.90 1.05 7.57
C CYS A 93 8.62 0.21 7.57
N ALA A 94 7.83 0.27 8.66
CA ALA A 94 6.58 -0.48 8.80
C ALA A 94 5.63 -0.31 7.61
N CYS A 95 5.53 0.91 7.06
CA CYS A 95 4.68 1.18 5.90
C CYS A 95 5.16 0.52 4.59
N ALA A 96 6.42 0.09 4.52
CA ALA A 96 7.03 -0.50 3.33
C ALA A 96 7.15 -2.03 3.40
N ARG A 97 6.84 -2.67 4.54
CA ARG A 97 7.04 -4.12 4.75
C ARG A 97 6.22 -5.01 3.82
N SER A 98 5.07 -4.54 3.32
CA SER A 98 4.27 -5.31 2.36
C SER A 98 4.89 -5.38 0.97
N GLN A 99 5.72 -4.41 0.60
CA GLN A 99 6.30 -4.32 -0.75
C GLN A 99 7.21 -5.52 -1.08
N PRO A 100 8.23 -5.87 -0.26
CA PRO A 100 9.10 -6.99 -0.58
C PRO A 100 8.36 -8.35 -0.54
N ILE A 101 7.27 -8.45 0.24
CA ILE A 101 6.37 -9.61 0.24
C ILE A 101 5.66 -9.74 -1.10
N GLU A 102 5.05 -8.65 -1.59
CA GLU A 102 4.36 -8.59 -2.87
C GLU A 102 5.29 -8.95 -4.03
N THR A 103 6.50 -8.39 -4.06
CA THR A 103 7.53 -8.75 -5.05
C THR A 103 7.91 -10.24 -4.99
N ALA A 104 8.07 -10.80 -3.79
CA ALA A 104 8.42 -12.21 -3.65
C ALA A 104 7.26 -13.15 -4.01
N LEU A 105 6.01 -12.74 -3.77
CA LEU A 105 4.82 -13.49 -4.18
C LEU A 105 4.61 -13.47 -5.70
N LEU A 106 4.90 -12.35 -6.36
CA LEU A 106 4.92 -12.28 -7.83
C LEU A 106 5.94 -13.26 -8.39
N ALA A 107 7.17 -13.26 -7.85
CA ALA A 107 8.20 -14.22 -8.26
C ALA A 107 7.83 -15.69 -7.96
N ALA A 108 7.09 -15.96 -6.88
CA ALA A 108 6.55 -17.28 -6.60
C ALA A 108 5.52 -17.72 -7.64
N THR A 109 4.64 -16.80 -8.06
CA THR A 109 3.67 -17.04 -9.13
C THR A 109 4.37 -17.31 -10.47
N GLU A 110 5.39 -16.53 -10.82
CA GLU A 110 6.20 -16.73 -12.03
C GLU A 110 6.95 -18.07 -12.02
N ALA A 111 7.36 -18.55 -10.83
CA ALA A 111 7.94 -19.87 -10.63
C ALA A 111 6.90 -21.02 -10.64
N GLY A 112 5.62 -20.73 -10.89
CA GLY A 112 4.55 -21.74 -10.94
C GLY A 112 4.07 -22.24 -9.57
N LEU A 113 4.45 -21.58 -8.47
CA LEU A 113 4.03 -21.98 -7.12
C LEU A 113 2.58 -21.54 -6.86
N VAL A 114 1.70 -22.51 -6.65
CA VAL A 114 0.28 -22.29 -6.41
C VAL A 114 -0.08 -22.54 -4.94
N GLN A 115 0.57 -23.50 -4.28
CA GLN A 115 0.21 -23.81 -2.90
C GLN A 115 0.69 -22.74 -1.94
N ARG A 116 -0.23 -22.28 -1.08
CA ARG A 116 0.02 -21.21 -0.10
C ARG A 116 1.25 -21.48 0.79
N GLY A 117 1.45 -22.73 1.23
CA GLY A 117 2.61 -23.10 2.07
C GLY A 117 3.94 -22.98 1.32
N GLU A 118 3.98 -23.44 0.06
CA GLU A 118 5.17 -23.34 -0.80
C GLU A 118 5.49 -21.88 -1.11
N ARG A 119 4.46 -21.08 -1.41
CA ARG A 119 4.59 -19.64 -1.66
C ARG A 119 5.12 -18.91 -0.42
N LEU A 120 4.62 -19.22 0.78
CA LEU A 120 5.15 -18.65 2.03
C LEU A 120 6.61 -19.02 2.25
N ALA A 121 6.98 -20.29 2.06
CA ALA A 121 8.35 -20.76 2.21
C ALA A 121 9.29 -20.11 1.17
N TYR A 122 8.79 -19.87 -0.05
CA TYR A 122 9.52 -19.14 -1.08
C TYR A 122 9.76 -17.67 -0.69
N VAL A 123 8.71 -16.98 -0.23
CA VAL A 123 8.78 -15.59 0.24
C VAL A 123 9.79 -15.46 1.39
N TYR A 124 9.69 -16.30 2.41
CA TYR A 124 10.62 -16.31 3.54
C TYR A 124 12.07 -16.45 3.08
N ARG A 125 12.36 -17.45 2.23
CA ARG A 125 13.73 -17.69 1.71
C ARG A 125 14.26 -16.49 0.92
N ARG A 126 13.41 -15.85 0.12
CA ARG A 126 13.81 -14.71 -0.69
C ARG A 126 14.08 -13.45 0.15
N LEU A 127 13.34 -13.24 1.23
CA LEU A 127 13.64 -12.16 2.18
C LEU A 127 14.91 -12.43 2.98
N LEU A 128 15.11 -13.66 3.43
CA LEU A 128 16.31 -14.05 4.18
C LEU A 128 17.59 -13.83 3.36
N ALA A 129 17.58 -14.21 2.08
CA ALA A 129 18.72 -14.01 1.18
C ALA A 129 19.09 -12.52 1.02
N LYS A 130 18.09 -11.63 0.92
CA LYS A 130 18.31 -10.18 0.81
C LYS A 130 18.93 -9.53 2.03
N ASN A 131 18.82 -10.14 3.21
CA ASN A 131 19.40 -9.61 4.44
C ASN A 131 20.86 -10.02 4.65
N GLN A 132 21.38 -10.92 3.81
CA GLN A 132 22.76 -11.41 3.86
C GLN A 132 23.68 -10.71 2.86
N GLU A 133 23.11 -9.85 2.01
CA GLU A 133 23.80 -8.95 1.06
C GLU A 133 24.01 -7.57 1.68
#